data_AF-A0A1R1S8K5-F1
#
_entry.id   AF-A0A1R1S8K5-F1
#
_cell.length_a   1.000
_cell.length_b   1.000
_cell.length_c   1.000
_cell.angle_alpha   90.00
_cell.angle_beta   90.00
_cell.angle_gamma   90.00
#
_symmetry.space_group_name_H-M   'P 1'
#
loop_
_entity.id
_entity.type
_entity.pdbx_description
1 polymer ?
#
loop_
_entity_poly.entity_id
_entity_poly.type
_entity_poly.pdbx_seq_one_letter_code
_entity_poly.pdbx_strand_id
1 'polypeptide(L)' 'MNNCVETAALPPGLLAVRDSKNTAGPALLFAPTAWGTFVDALRGDALGSGAAARRSAS' A
#
# COMPACT_ATOMS: atom_id res chain seq x y z
N MET A 1 -21.75 5.08 3.69
CA MET A 1 -20.90 4.41 2.68
C MET A 1 -19.57 4.03 3.31
N ASN A 2 -19.19 2.76 3.29
CA ASN A 2 -17.82 2.33 3.54
C ASN A 2 -17.09 2.19 2.19
N ASN A 3 -15.84 2.62 2.13
CA ASN A 3 -14.95 2.45 0.99
C ASN A 3 -13.65 1.84 1.54
N CYS A 4 -13.74 0.58 1.97
CA CYS A 4 -12.63 -0.11 2.59
C CYS A 4 -11.86 -0.94 1.57
N VAL A 5 -10.57 -1.07 1.81
CA VAL A 5 -9.70 -2.03 1.13
C VAL A 5 -9.23 -3.08 2.14
N GLU A 6 -9.14 -4.32 1.69
CA GLU A 6 -8.60 -5.43 2.47
C GLU A 6 -7.25 -5.85 1.93
N THR A 7 -6.39 -6.37 2.81
CA THR A 7 -5.05 -6.83 2.44
C THR A 7 -4.79 -8.26 2.91
N ALA A 8 -4.01 -9.01 2.13
CA ALA A 8 -3.59 -10.37 2.47
C ALA A 8 -2.15 -10.62 2.04
N ALA A 9 -1.35 -11.24 2.91
CA ALA A 9 -0.02 -11.71 2.55
C ALA A 9 -0.11 -12.94 1.65
N LEU A 10 0.64 -12.95 0.56
CA LEU A 10 0.68 -14.00 -0.45
C LEU A 10 2.11 -14.52 -0.62
N PRO A 11 2.35 -15.84 -0.56
CA PRO A 11 3.64 -16.41 -0.93
C PRO A 11 3.97 -16.23 -2.42
N PRO A 12 5.24 -15.99 -2.81
CA PRO A 12 6.41 -15.74 -1.97
C PRO A 12 6.62 -14.24 -1.72
N GLY A 13 6.02 -13.69 -0.65
CA GLY A 13 6.34 -12.35 -0.15
C GLY A 13 5.65 -11.19 -0.86
N LEU A 14 4.48 -11.41 -1.43
CA LEU A 14 3.62 -10.38 -2.01
C LEU A 14 2.49 -9.98 -1.03
N LEU A 15 1.89 -8.82 -1.29
CA LEU A 15 0.69 -8.37 -0.63
C LEU A 15 -0.41 -8.14 -1.67
N ALA A 16 -1.53 -8.86 -1.54
CA ALA A 16 -2.74 -8.57 -2.29
C ALA A 16 -3.53 -7.47 -1.60
N VAL A 17 -4.06 -6.55 -2.40
CA VAL A 17 -4.98 -5.48 -1.98
C VAL A 17 -6.21 -5.54 -2.87
N ARG A 18 -7.41 -5.50 -2.29
CA ARG A 18 -8.67 -5.48 -3.05
C ARG A 18 -9.70 -4.56 -2.39
N ASP A 19 -10.69 -4.14 -3.17
CA ASP A 19 -11.89 -3.48 -2.67
C ASP A 19 -12.75 -4.50 -1.89
N SER A 20 -13.04 -4.22 -0.63
CA SER A 20 -13.91 -5.06 0.22
C SER A 20 -15.29 -5.30 -0.42
N LYS A 21 -15.76 -4.38 -1.28
CA LYS A 21 -17.07 -4.48 -1.92
C LYS A 21 -17.05 -5.26 -3.24
N ASN A 22 -15.87 -5.52 -3.80
CA ASN A 22 -15.71 -6.25 -5.04
C ASN A 22 -14.77 -7.44 -4.85
N THR A 23 -15.17 -8.38 -3.99
CA THR A 23 -14.37 -9.56 -3.62
C THR A 23 -14.17 -10.55 -4.77
N ALA A 24 -15.05 -10.52 -5.79
CA ALA A 24 -14.92 -11.31 -7.01
C ALA A 24 -13.98 -10.67 -8.04
N GLY A 25 -13.61 -9.41 -7.86
CA GLY A 25 -12.68 -8.70 -8.73
C GLY A 25 -11.22 -9.09 -8.50
N PRO A 26 -10.32 -8.73 -9.44
CA PRO A 26 -8.89 -9.00 -9.31
C PRO A 26 -8.28 -8.20 -8.15
N ALA A 27 -7.35 -8.83 -7.42
CA ALA A 27 -6.52 -8.16 -6.43
C ALA A 27 -5.30 -7.52 -7.09
N LEU A 28 -4.92 -6.33 -6.61
CA LEU A 28 -3.65 -5.70 -6.96
C LEU A 28 -2.53 -6.28 -6.10
N LEU A 29 -1.37 -6.56 -6.71
CA LEU A 29 -0.23 -7.15 -6.01
C LEU A 29 0.86 -6.11 -5.81
N PHE A 30 1.36 -6.04 -4.57
CA PHE A 30 2.44 -5.14 -4.17
C PHE A 30 3.56 -5.91 -3.47
N ALA A 31 4.78 -5.37 -3.52
CA ALA A 31 5.76 -5.68 -2.48
C ALA A 31 5.27 -5.11 -1.14
N PRO A 32 5.41 -5.83 -0.01
CA PRO A 32 4.96 -5.36 1.30
C PRO A 32 5.52 -3.99 1.69
N THR A 33 6.77 -3.70 1.34
CA THR A 33 7.44 -2.41 1.59
C THR A 33 6.84 -1.27 0.77
N ALA A 34 6.43 -1.54 -0.47
CA ALA A 34 5.78 -0.56 -1.33
C ALA A 34 4.39 -0.18 -0.79
N TRP A 35 3.61 -1.17 -0.32
CA TRP A 35 2.34 -0.92 0.34
C TRP A 35 2.50 -0.10 1.62
N GLY A 36 3.47 -0.46 2.47
CA GLY A 36 3.78 0.31 3.68
C GLY A 36 4.08 1.77 3.37
N THR A 37 4.97 2.02 2.41
CA THR A 37 5.33 3.37 1.95
C THR A 37 4.10 4.16 1.46
N PHE A 38 3.22 3.50 0.71
CA PHE A 38 1.97 4.12 0.23
C PHE A 38 1.06 4.53 1.40
N VAL A 39 0.81 3.64 2.36
CA VAL A 39 -0.07 3.96 3.49
C VAL A 39 0.55 5.03 4.39
N ASP A 40 1.88 5.00 4.61
CA ASP A 40 2.57 6.02 5.39
C ASP A 40 2.46 7.40 4.70
N ALA A 41 2.59 7.45 3.37
CA ALA A 41 2.39 8.67 2.60
C ALA A 41 0.95 9.23 2.71
N LEU A 42 -0.06 8.36 2.84
CA LEU A 42 -1.44 8.76 3.09
C LEU A 42 -1.67 9.25 4.54
N ARG A 43 -0.91 8.74 5.51
CA ARG A 43 -1.05 9.10 6.93
C ARG A 43 -0.40 10.44 7.29
N GLY A 44 0.60 10.89 6.54
CA GLY A 44 1.29 12.15 6.84
C GLY A 44 2.27 12.60 5.76
N ASP A 45 1.88 13.67 5.05
CA ASP A 45 2.74 14.69 4.44
C ASP A 45 3.72 14.34 3.29
N ALA A 46 3.91 13.08 2.89
CA ALA A 46 4.82 12.77 1.77
C ALA A 46 4.31 13.25 0.39
N LEU A 47 3.00 13.51 0.27
CA LEU A 47 2.38 14.04 -0.94
C LEU A 47 2.01 15.54 -0.82
N GLY A 48 2.26 16.16 0.35
CA GLY A 48 1.67 17.46 0.71
C GLY A 48 2.66 18.62 0.86
N SER A 49 3.97 18.39 0.97
CA SER A 49 4.97 19.46 0.97
C SER A 49 6.31 18.89 0.53
N GLY A 50 6.91 19.48 -0.50
CA GLY A 50 8.14 18.97 -1.09
C GLY A 50 9.26 18.77 -0.05
N ALA A 51 9.68 17.52 0.15
CA ALA A 51 10.97 17.19 0.72
C ALA A 51 11.44 15.83 0.20
N ALA A 52 12.48 15.90 -0.62
CA ALA A 52 13.28 14.79 -1.08
C ALA A 52 14.12 14.17 0.06
N ALA A 53 14.57 12.93 -0.19
CA ALA A 53 15.63 12.18 0.51
C ALA A 53 15.27 11.65 1.91
N ARG A 54 15.50 10.36 2.23
CA ARG A 54 16.82 9.72 2.18
C ARG A 54 16.68 8.21 1.96
N ARG A 55 17.30 7.70 0.88
CA ARG A 55 17.85 6.34 0.90
C ARG A 55 18.96 6.34 1.94
N SER A 56 18.70 5.76 3.11
CA SER A 56 19.76 5.29 4.01
C SER A 56 20.06 3.85 3.62
N ALA A 57 20.86 3.66 2.57
CA ALA A 57 21.58 2.40 2.43
C ALA A 57 22.77 2.47 3.40
N SER A 58 22.85 1.51 4.33
CA SER A 58 24.05 1.23 5.10
C SER A 58 24.87 0.16 4.40
#